data_AF-A0A6P0XM57-F1
#
_entry.id   AF-A0A6P0XM57-F1
#
_cell.length_a   1.000
_cell.length_b   1.000
_cell.length_c   1.000
_cell.angle_alpha   90.00
_cell.angle_beta   90.00
_cell.angle_gamma   90.00
#
_symmetry.space_group_name_H-M   'P 1'
#
loop_
_entity.id
_entity.type
_entity.pdbx_description
1 polymer ?
#
loop_
_entity_poly.entity_id
_entity_poly.type
_entity_poly.pdbx_seq_one_letter_code
_entity_poly.pdbx_strand_id
1 'polypeptide(L)'
;MAQIDKIFSQAGQEWDLESLYADLASAKGKHLTPIEKAHLRGLLCGFSPSEIAEHLGKIPRGVESDLCATIYRYVKCLLDKVEKVENWRKIYEWLDDSGYKSKLEQVPVKSLLPEQSVVDIKTINIEKNQIVFQFNLTIPTS
;
A
#
# COMPACT_ATOMS: atom_id res chain seq x y z
N MET A 1 11.55 19.16 -8.70
CA MET A 1 11.30 17.76 -9.13
C MET A 1 11.51 16.74 -8.02
N ALA A 2 12.54 16.84 -7.17
CA ALA A 2 12.83 15.88 -6.08
C ALA A 2 11.71 15.62 -5.05
N GLN A 3 10.68 16.47 -4.97
CA GLN A 3 9.58 16.28 -4.03
C GLN A 3 8.56 15.22 -4.50
N ILE A 4 8.33 15.07 -5.81
CA ILE A 4 7.34 14.12 -6.33
C ILE A 4 7.80 12.67 -6.16
N ASP A 5 9.11 12.43 -6.18
CA ASP A 5 9.70 11.13 -5.91
C ASP A 5 9.55 10.70 -4.45
N LYS A 6 9.15 11.60 -3.53
CA LYS A 6 8.87 11.26 -2.13
C LYS A 6 7.38 11.10 -1.81
N ILE A 7 6.50 11.56 -2.68
CA ILE A 7 5.05 11.46 -2.46
C ILE A 7 4.63 9.98 -2.49
N PHE A 8 3.89 9.57 -1.46
CA PHE A 8 3.46 8.18 -1.23
C PHE A 8 4.62 7.18 -1.08
N SER A 9 5.75 7.59 -0.52
CA SER A 9 6.92 6.71 -0.33
C SER A 9 6.61 5.49 0.55
N GLN A 10 5.59 5.55 1.41
CA GLN A 10 5.17 4.43 2.25
C GLN A 10 4.73 3.20 1.43
N ALA A 11 4.35 3.36 0.15
CA ALA A 11 4.06 2.22 -0.71
C ALA A 11 5.22 1.21 -0.78
N GLY A 12 6.47 1.69 -0.70
CA GLY A 12 7.65 0.82 -0.75
C GLY A 12 7.86 -0.05 0.50
N GLN A 13 7.05 0.14 1.55
CA GLN A 13 7.09 -0.72 2.73
C GLN A 13 6.30 -2.03 2.52
N GLU A 14 5.24 -1.97 1.70
CA GLU A 14 4.34 -3.09 1.46
C GLU A 14 4.44 -3.66 0.05
N TRP A 15 5.11 -2.97 -0.86
CA TRP A 15 5.16 -3.33 -2.28
C TRP A 15 6.58 -3.35 -2.82
N ASP A 16 6.86 -4.33 -3.67
CA ASP A 16 8.07 -4.37 -4.49
C ASP A 16 7.95 -3.35 -5.64
N LEU A 17 8.24 -2.09 -5.31
CA LEU A 17 8.18 -1.00 -6.27
C LEU A 17 9.22 -1.13 -7.38
N GLU A 18 10.35 -1.79 -7.14
CA GLU A 18 11.40 -1.94 -8.13
C GLU A 18 10.92 -2.84 -9.27
N SER A 19 10.44 -4.04 -8.94
CA SER A 19 9.86 -4.96 -9.91
C SER A 19 8.63 -4.37 -10.60
N LEU A 20 7.73 -3.73 -9.85
CA LEU A 20 6.55 -3.08 -10.43
C LEU A 20 6.92 -2.01 -11.45
N TYR A 21 7.91 -1.17 -11.17
CA TYR A 21 8.34 -0.14 -12.11
C TYR A 21 9.02 -0.73 -13.34
N ALA A 22 9.82 -1.79 -13.19
CA ALA A 22 10.47 -2.47 -14.31
C ALA A 22 9.44 -3.15 -15.23
N ASP A 23 8.48 -3.85 -14.65
CA ASP A 23 7.46 -4.60 -15.38
C ASP A 23 6.46 -3.68 -16.08
N LEU A 24 6.02 -2.61 -15.39
CA LEU A 24 5.18 -1.59 -16.02
C LEU A 24 5.94 -0.80 -17.09
N ALA A 25 7.25 -0.59 -16.94
CA ALA A 25 8.06 0.04 -17.99
C ALA A 25 8.17 -0.85 -19.23
N SER A 26 8.27 -2.16 -19.03
CA SER A 26 8.24 -3.16 -20.11
C SER A 26 6.88 -3.18 -20.81
N ALA A 27 5.78 -3.16 -20.05
CA ALA A 27 4.41 -3.07 -20.60
C ALA A 27 4.15 -1.76 -21.36
N LYS A 28 4.72 -0.63 -20.88
CA LYS A 28 4.65 0.67 -21.55
C LYS A 28 5.60 0.79 -22.75
N GLY A 29 6.66 -0.03 -22.78
CA GLY A 29 7.78 0.06 -23.74
C GLY A 29 8.76 1.21 -23.48
N LYS A 30 8.65 1.91 -22.34
CA LYS A 30 9.51 3.03 -21.91
C LYS A 30 9.49 3.18 -20.39
N HIS A 31 10.47 3.89 -19.83
CA HIS A 31 10.49 4.22 -18.41
C HIS A 31 9.23 4.98 -17.94
N LEU A 32 8.81 4.69 -16.70
CA LEU A 32 7.77 5.47 -16.02
C LEU A 32 8.31 6.86 -15.65
N THR A 33 7.52 7.87 -15.96
CA THR A 33 7.75 9.25 -15.53
C THR A 33 7.56 9.38 -14.01
N PRO A 34 8.15 10.41 -13.37
CA PRO A 34 7.97 10.64 -11.94
C PRO A 34 6.50 10.77 -11.51
N ILE A 35 5.66 11.36 -12.38
CA ILE A 35 4.21 11.48 -12.14
C ILE A 35 3.52 10.11 -12.19
N GLU A 36 3.82 9.27 -13.18
CA GLU A 36 3.26 7.91 -13.23
C GLU A 36 3.67 7.10 -11.99
N LYS A 37 4.93 7.21 -11.56
CA LYS A 37 5.38 6.57 -10.31
C LYS A 37 4.64 7.09 -9.08
N ALA A 38 4.38 8.39 -8.99
CA ALA A 38 3.59 8.97 -7.90
C ALA A 38 2.14 8.50 -7.93
N HIS A 39 1.50 8.49 -9.09
CA HIS A 39 0.13 7.97 -9.26
C HIS A 39 0.04 6.50 -8.88
N LEU A 40 0.99 5.65 -9.32
CA LEU A 40 1.02 4.24 -8.94
C LEU A 40 1.11 4.08 -7.43
N ARG A 41 2.09 4.73 -6.78
CA ARG A 41 2.25 4.66 -5.32
C ARG A 41 1.01 5.15 -4.57
N GLY A 42 0.34 6.18 -5.08
CA GLY A 42 -0.93 6.66 -4.51
C GLY A 42 -1.99 5.56 -4.48
N LEU A 43 -2.18 4.85 -5.60
CA LEU A 43 -3.11 3.73 -5.68
C LEU A 43 -2.71 2.57 -4.75
N LEU A 44 -1.41 2.24 -4.69
CA LEU A 44 -0.87 1.17 -3.84
C LEU A 44 -0.99 1.48 -2.34
N CYS A 45 -1.03 2.76 -1.98
CA CYS A 45 -1.33 3.20 -0.61
C CYS A 45 -2.85 3.22 -0.31
N GLY A 46 -3.70 2.89 -1.28
CA GLY A 46 -5.15 2.90 -1.12
C GLY A 46 -5.81 4.27 -1.25
N PHE A 47 -5.13 5.26 -1.86
CA PHE A 47 -5.74 6.56 -2.14
C PHE A 47 -6.55 6.54 -3.44
N SER A 48 -7.71 7.19 -3.42
CA SER A 48 -8.52 7.44 -4.60
C SER A 48 -7.89 8.49 -5.53
N PRO A 49 -8.31 8.56 -6.81
CA PRO A 49 -7.83 9.60 -7.73
C PRO A 49 -8.01 11.04 -7.21
N SER A 50 -9.07 11.29 -6.45
CA SER A 50 -9.34 12.60 -5.85
C SER A 50 -8.35 12.93 -4.73
N GLU A 51 -8.05 11.96 -3.86
CA GLU A 51 -7.05 12.12 -2.79
C GLU A 51 -5.64 12.28 -3.39
N ILE A 52 -5.31 11.50 -4.42
CA ILE A 52 -4.04 11.65 -5.15
C ILE A 52 -3.92 13.05 -5.74
N ALA A 53 -5.00 13.60 -6.30
CA ALA A 53 -5.00 14.94 -6.85
C ALA A 53 -4.77 16.01 -5.79
N GLU A 54 -5.37 15.88 -4.60
CA GLU A 54 -5.15 16.76 -3.46
C GLU A 54 -3.66 16.78 -3.05
N HIS A 55 -3.06 15.60 -2.88
CA HIS A 55 -1.64 15.47 -2.54
C HIS A 55 -0.69 16.05 -3.60
N LEU A 56 -1.10 16.04 -4.88
CA LEU A 56 -0.32 16.56 -5.99
C LEU A 56 -0.63 18.03 -6.33
N GLY A 57 -1.59 18.67 -5.65
CA GLY A 57 -2.06 20.02 -5.98
C GLY A 57 -2.66 20.09 -7.40
N LYS A 58 -3.30 19.02 -7.85
CA LYS A 58 -3.90 18.88 -9.19
C LYS A 58 -5.43 18.84 -9.11
N ILE A 59 -6.08 19.00 -10.25
CA ILE A 59 -7.52 18.78 -10.38
C ILE A 59 -7.84 17.27 -10.43
N PRO A 60 -8.85 16.78 -9.66
CA PRO A 60 -9.22 15.37 -9.63
C PRO A 60 -9.47 14.74 -11.02
N ARG A 61 -10.25 15.42 -11.87
CA ARG A 61 -10.54 14.95 -13.23
C ARG A 61 -9.29 14.77 -14.10
N GLY A 62 -8.26 15.59 -13.89
CA GLY A 62 -7.00 15.47 -14.60
C GLY A 62 -6.26 14.20 -14.17
N VAL A 63 -6.19 13.94 -12.86
CA VAL A 63 -5.56 12.72 -12.33
C VAL A 63 -6.31 11.46 -12.75
N GLU A 64 -7.65 11.47 -12.73
CA GLU A 64 -8.45 10.35 -13.23
C GLU A 64 -8.18 10.04 -14.71
N SER A 65 -8.09 11.08 -15.53
CA SER A 65 -7.79 10.94 -16.97
C SER A 65 -6.38 10.39 -17.18
N ASP A 66 -5.39 10.93 -16.45
CA ASP A 66 -4.00 10.46 -16.48
C ASP A 66 -3.91 8.99 -16.06
N LEU A 67 -4.57 8.61 -14.96
CA LEU A 67 -4.60 7.23 -14.45
C LEU A 67 -5.18 6.25 -15.49
N CYS A 68 -6.27 6.63 -16.14
CA CYS A 68 -6.90 5.81 -17.18
C CYS A 68 -5.98 5.64 -18.41
N ALA A 69 -5.32 6.71 -18.84
CA ALA A 69 -4.43 6.68 -20.00
C ALA A 69 -3.08 5.97 -19.73
N THR A 70 -2.66 5.96 -18.46
CA THR A 70 -1.34 5.45 -18.03
C THR A 70 -1.48 4.18 -17.20
N ILE A 71 -1.55 4.32 -15.88
CA ILE A 71 -1.44 3.21 -14.92
C ILE A 71 -2.45 2.10 -15.20
N TYR A 72 -3.72 2.43 -15.45
CA TYR A 72 -4.74 1.42 -15.71
C TYR A 72 -4.45 0.63 -16.98
N ARG A 73 -3.98 1.32 -18.02
CA ARG A 73 -3.60 0.69 -19.28
C ARG A 73 -2.38 -0.21 -19.10
N TYR A 74 -1.35 0.26 -18.40
CA TYR A 74 -0.12 -0.50 -18.20
C TYR A 74 -0.35 -1.76 -17.36
N VAL A 75 -1.13 -1.66 -16.28
CA VAL A 75 -1.48 -2.80 -15.43
C VAL A 75 -2.31 -3.84 -16.21
N LYS A 76 -3.24 -3.39 -17.06
CA LYS A 76 -3.98 -4.31 -17.95
C LYS A 76 -3.06 -5.06 -18.90
N CYS A 77 -2.12 -4.36 -19.52
CA CYS A 77 -1.15 -4.99 -20.41
C CYS A 77 -0.24 -5.97 -19.66
N LEU A 78 0.19 -5.60 -18.45
CA LEU A 78 1.06 -6.43 -17.62
C LEU A 78 0.37 -7.73 -17.16
N LEU A 79 -0.89 -7.66 -16.76
CA LEU A 79 -1.65 -8.77 -16.17
C LEU A 79 -2.63 -9.43 -17.16
N ASP A 80 -2.52 -9.10 -18.45
CA ASP A 80 -3.39 -9.55 -19.55
C ASP A 80 -4.90 -9.44 -19.22
N LYS A 81 -5.30 -8.30 -18.65
CA LYS A 81 -6.70 -8.04 -18.25
C LYS A 81 -7.48 -7.35 -19.37
N VAL A 82 -8.56 -7.98 -19.81
CA VAL A 82 -9.50 -7.42 -20.80
C VAL A 82 -10.62 -6.58 -20.17
N GLU A 83 -10.85 -6.72 -18.87
CA GLU A 83 -11.95 -6.06 -18.16
C GLU A 83 -11.81 -4.53 -18.12
N LYS A 84 -12.95 -3.83 -18.06
CA LYS A 84 -12.98 -2.40 -17.77
C LYS A 84 -12.69 -2.15 -16.29
N VAL A 85 -11.86 -1.13 -16.03
CA VAL A 85 -11.58 -0.65 -14.68
C VAL A 85 -12.66 0.39 -14.37
N GLU A 86 -13.73 -0.04 -13.71
CA GLU A 86 -14.84 0.83 -13.28
C GLU A 86 -14.58 1.43 -11.89
N ASN A 87 -13.74 0.77 -11.10
CA ASN A 87 -13.31 1.22 -9.80
C ASN A 87 -11.78 1.13 -9.73
N TRP A 88 -11.13 2.21 -9.31
CA TRP A 88 -9.67 2.28 -9.17
C TRP A 88 -9.13 1.19 -8.24
N ARG A 89 -9.93 0.73 -7.27
CA ARG A 89 -9.56 -0.34 -6.33
C ARG A 89 -9.23 -1.66 -7.05
N LYS A 90 -9.81 -1.92 -8.21
CA LYS A 90 -9.46 -3.11 -9.01
C LYS A 90 -7.97 -3.16 -9.36
N ILE A 91 -7.34 -2.00 -9.55
CA ILE A 91 -5.89 -1.94 -9.83
C ILE A 91 -5.08 -2.40 -8.61
N TYR A 92 -5.49 -1.97 -7.41
CA TYR A 92 -4.87 -2.43 -6.18
C TYR A 92 -5.03 -3.95 -6.05
N GLU A 93 -6.26 -4.45 -6.18
CA GLU A 93 -6.57 -5.89 -6.05
C GLU A 93 -5.78 -6.74 -7.04
N TRP A 94 -5.74 -6.35 -8.31
CA TRP A 94 -4.99 -7.08 -9.33
C TRP A 94 -3.49 -7.14 -9.07
N LEU A 95 -2.91 -6.07 -8.54
CA LEU A 95 -1.48 -6.03 -8.21
C LEU A 95 -1.18 -6.81 -6.92
N ASP A 96 -2.11 -6.84 -5.97
CA ASP A 96 -2.01 -7.64 -4.74
C ASP A 96 -2.00 -9.14 -5.10
N ASP A 97 -2.96 -9.56 -5.94
CA ASP A 97 -3.10 -10.94 -6.42
C ASP A 97 -1.93 -11.41 -7.30
N SER A 98 -1.20 -10.49 -7.94
CA SER A 98 -0.06 -10.84 -8.80
C SER A 98 1.26 -11.02 -8.04
N GLY A 99 1.25 -10.88 -6.71
CA GLY A 99 2.40 -11.19 -5.86
C GLY A 99 3.44 -10.08 -5.75
N TYR A 100 3.14 -8.85 -6.18
CA TYR A 100 4.03 -7.70 -5.97
C TYR A 100 3.97 -7.14 -4.56
N LYS A 101 2.93 -7.46 -3.81
CA LYS A 101 2.84 -7.07 -2.41
C LYS A 101 3.88 -7.89 -1.65
N SER A 102 4.84 -7.19 -1.07
CA SER A 102 5.84 -7.77 -0.19
C SER A 102 5.07 -8.53 0.88
N LYS A 103 5.27 -9.85 0.92
CA LYS A 103 4.85 -10.63 2.07
C LYS A 103 5.60 -10.00 3.23
N LEU A 104 4.90 -9.26 4.08
CA LEU A 104 5.41 -8.94 5.40
C LEU A 104 5.84 -10.31 5.93
N GLU A 105 7.15 -10.54 6.02
CA GLU A 105 7.65 -11.66 6.78
C GLU A 105 6.98 -11.46 8.13
N GLN A 106 6.01 -12.32 8.43
CA GLN A 106 5.42 -12.36 9.74
C GLN A 106 6.58 -12.76 10.63
N VAL A 107 7.33 -11.78 11.12
CA VAL A 107 8.33 -12.00 12.15
C VAL A 107 7.49 -12.63 13.26
N PRO A 108 7.68 -13.93 13.54
CA PRO A 108 6.84 -14.59 14.52
C PRO A 108 6.99 -13.77 15.80
N VAL A 109 5.91 -13.30 16.40
CA VAL A 109 6.00 -12.49 17.63
C VAL A 109 6.88 -13.20 18.69
N LYS A 110 6.94 -14.54 18.63
CA LYS A 110 7.87 -15.39 19.38
C LYS A 110 9.35 -15.01 19.26
N SER A 111 9.83 -14.48 18.13
CA SER A 111 11.23 -14.07 17.96
C SER A 111 11.53 -12.67 18.50
N LEU A 112 10.50 -11.90 18.89
CA LEU A 112 10.63 -10.56 19.46
C LEU A 112 10.33 -10.52 20.96
N LEU A 113 9.78 -11.60 21.51
CA LEU A 113 9.51 -11.72 22.94
C LEU A 113 10.72 -12.39 23.62
N PRO A 114 11.33 -11.76 24.64
CA PRO A 114 12.17 -12.49 25.58
C PRO A 114 11.44 -13.74 26.06
N GLU A 115 12.17 -14.85 26.24
CA GLU A 115 11.63 -16.18 26.64
C GLU A 115 10.76 -16.15 27.92
N GLN A 116 10.78 -15.03 28.65
CA GLN A 116 10.17 -14.83 29.96
C GLN A 116 9.17 -13.65 29.98
N SER A 117 8.66 -13.22 28.83
CA SER A 117 7.64 -12.16 28.79
C SER A 117 6.34 -12.68 29.39
N VAL A 118 5.98 -12.20 30.59
CA VAL A 118 4.74 -12.55 31.28
C VAL A 118 3.74 -11.42 31.11
N VAL A 119 2.54 -11.75 30.62
CA VAL A 119 1.40 -10.84 30.59
C VAL A 119 0.41 -11.27 31.67
N ASP A 120 0.20 -10.40 32.65
CA ASP A 120 -0.76 -10.62 33.73
C ASP A 120 -1.99 -9.73 33.50
N ILE A 121 -3.12 -10.36 33.17
CA ILE A 121 -4.41 -9.68 32.99
C ILE A 121 -5.14 -9.74 34.33
N LYS A 122 -5.20 -8.60 35.03
CA LYS A 122 -5.78 -8.54 36.38
C LYS A 122 -7.29 -8.43 36.37
N THR A 123 -7.84 -7.70 35.40
CA THR A 123 -9.28 -7.41 35.36
C THR A 123 -9.74 -7.27 33.92
N ILE A 124 -10.84 -7.97 33.61
CA ILE A 124 -11.60 -7.80 32.37
C ILE A 124 -12.98 -7.28 32.77
N ASN A 125 -13.30 -6.05 32.39
CA ASN A 125 -14.60 -5.45 32.65
C ASN A 125 -15.34 -5.22 31.33
N ILE A 126 -16.63 -5.51 31.33
CA ILE A 126 -17.51 -5.25 30.19
C ILE A 126 -18.53 -4.20 30.65
N GLU A 127 -18.37 -2.96 30.21
CA GLU A 127 -19.27 -1.86 30.55
C GLU A 127 -19.73 -1.15 29.29
N LYS A 128 -21.06 -0.94 29.15
CA LYS A 128 -21.70 -0.10 28.14
C LYS A 128 -21.09 -0.26 26.72
N ASN A 129 -21.12 -1.48 26.21
CA ASN A 129 -20.63 -1.85 24.86
C ASN A 129 -19.11 -1.68 24.66
N GLN A 130 -18.34 -1.62 25.74
CA GLN A 130 -16.88 -1.58 25.70
C GLN A 130 -16.31 -2.69 26.58
N ILE A 131 -15.27 -3.35 26.08
CA ILE A 131 -14.48 -4.30 26.86
C ILE A 131 -13.21 -3.57 27.27
N VAL A 132 -13.02 -3.41 28.57
CA VAL A 132 -11.86 -2.74 29.16
C VAL A 132 -10.92 -3.80 29.71
N PHE A 133 -9.70 -3.82 29.17
CA PHE A 133 -8.61 -4.66 29.65
C PHE A 133 -7.64 -3.82 30.46
N GLN A 134 -7.40 -4.22 31.71
CA GLN A 134 -6.28 -3.71 32.49
C GLN A 134 -5.26 -4.85 32.65
N PHE A 135 -4.10 -4.68 32.04
CA PHE A 135 -3.00 -5.65 32.13
C PHE A 135 -1.70 -4.94 32.51
N ASN A 136 -0.82 -5.70 33.15
CA ASN A 136 0.56 -5.29 33.38
C ASN A 136 1.45 -6.07 32.41
N LEU A 137 2.30 -5.36 31.68
CA LEU A 137 3.27 -5.93 30.78
C LEU A 137 4.67 -5.66 31.32
N THR A 138 5.41 -6.72 31.61
CA THR A 138 6.81 -6.63 32.03
C THR A 138 7.68 -7.19 30.92
N ILE A 139 8.52 -6.34 30.33
CA ILE A 139 9.48 -6.73 29.31
C ILE A 139 10.88 -6.67 29.94
N PRO A 140 11.53 -7.82 30.18
CA PRO A 140 12.91 -7.82 30.63
C PRO A 140 13.79 -7.35 29.47
N THR A 141 14.56 -6.28 29.70
CA THR A 141 15.62 -5.83 28.80
C THR A 141 16.96 -6.28 29.37
N SER A 142 17.85 -6.82 28.52
CA SER A 142 19.21 -7.25 28.89
C SER A 142 20.04 -6.17 29.58
#